data_AF-A0AAW2MDC9-F1
#
_entry.id   AF-A0AAW2MDC9-F1
#
_cell.length_a   1.000
_cell.length_b   1.000
_cell.length_c   1.000
_cell.angle_alpha   90.00
_cell.angle_beta   90.00
_cell.angle_gamma   90.00
#
_symmetry.space_group_name_H-M   'P 1'
#
loop_
_entity.id
_entity.type
_entity.pdbx_description
1 polymer ?
#
loop_
_entity_poly.entity_id
_entity_poly.type
_entity_poly.pdbx_seq_one_letter_code
_entity_poly.pdbx_strand_id
1 'polypeptide(L)'
;MMWQQRSKMHWLYDRDRSTKFFHATATSRKKYNTIRWIKDVGGNWREDPERVQEVLLDYFCNIFASSSPSDQLLEEILNTVRPKVTADMNDALIQPFTE
;
A
#
# COMPACT_ATOMS: atom_id res chain seq x y z
N MET A 1 28.95 5.14 22.08
CA MET A 1 27.90 5.01 23.13
C MET A 1 27.43 6.35 23.71
N MET A 2 28.31 7.28 24.05
CA MET A 2 27.94 8.58 24.66
C MET A 2 26.99 9.44 23.79
N TRP A 3 27.17 9.42 22.47
CA TRP A 3 26.31 10.16 21.51
C TRP A 3 24.88 9.62 21.40
N GLN A 4 24.71 8.30 21.49
CA GLN A 4 23.38 7.67 21.40
C GLN A 4 22.56 7.90 22.67
N GLN A 5 23.21 7.87 23.85
CA GLN A 5 22.56 8.20 25.12
C GLN A 5 22.21 9.69 25.19
N ARG A 6 23.11 10.59 24.78
CA ARG A 6 22.82 12.03 24.69
C ARG A 6 21.70 12.34 23.70
N SER A 7 21.66 11.66 22.56
CA SER A 7 20.57 11.76 21.58
C SER A 7 19.22 11.33 22.16
N LYS A 8 19.15 10.19 22.86
CA LYS A 8 17.93 9.72 23.55
C LYS A 8 17.48 10.65 24.67
N MET A 9 18.42 11.14 25.48
CA MET A 9 18.13 12.03 26.61
C MET A 9 17.66 13.41 26.13
N HIS A 10 18.29 13.95 25.08
CA HIS A 10 17.86 15.18 24.42
C HIS A 10 16.48 15.00 23.77
N TRP A 11 16.22 13.85 23.14
CA TRP A 11 14.92 13.53 22.56
C TRP A 11 13.80 13.41 23.61
N LEU A 12 14.10 12.85 24.79
CA LEU A 12 13.18 12.78 25.92
C LEU A 12 12.90 14.16 26.53
N TYR A 13 13.93 14.99 26.67
CA TYR A 13 13.81 16.35 27.24
C TYR A 13 13.08 17.32 26.30
N ASP A 14 13.35 17.25 25.00
CA ASP A 14 12.69 18.08 23.99
C ASP A 14 11.24 17.64 23.71
N ARG A 15 10.86 16.42 24.13
CA ARG A 15 9.49 15.90 24.02
C ARG A 15 8.50 16.66 24.89
N ASP A 16 8.95 17.19 26.02
CA ASP A 16 8.11 17.94 26.97
C ASP A 16 8.11 19.45 26.71
N ARG A 17 9.04 19.97 25.90
CA ARG A 17 9.29 21.42 25.77
C ARG A 17 9.10 22.01 24.38
N SER A 18 8.10 21.48 23.66
CA SER A 18 7.51 22.01 22.43
C SER A 18 8.01 21.36 21.13
N THR A 19 7.14 20.52 20.56
CA THR A 19 6.48 20.70 19.25
C THR A 19 7.25 21.33 18.08
N LYS A 20 8.13 22.33 18.22
CA LYS A 20 8.84 22.98 17.09
C LYS A 20 9.71 22.03 16.28
N PHE A 21 10.54 21.20 16.93
CA PHE A 21 11.36 20.22 16.21
C PHE A 21 10.51 19.17 15.49
N PHE A 22 9.46 18.68 16.16
CA PHE A 22 8.53 17.71 15.60
C PHE A 22 7.72 18.31 14.44
N HIS A 23 7.20 19.54 14.58
CA HIS A 23 6.50 20.24 13.51
C HIS A 23 7.42 20.59 12.35
N ALA A 24 8.67 21.01 12.59
CA ALA A 24 9.65 21.24 11.53
C ALA A 24 9.99 19.96 10.78
N THR A 25 10.14 18.84 11.49
CA THR A 25 10.36 17.51 10.91
C THR A 25 9.14 17.06 10.11
N ALA A 26 7.93 17.18 10.66
CA ALA A 26 6.69 16.83 9.98
C ALA A 26 6.43 17.72 8.75
N THR A 27 6.72 19.02 8.84
CA THR A 27 6.59 19.98 7.74
C THR A 27 7.60 19.67 6.63
N SER A 28 8.85 19.37 6.99
CA SER A 28 9.87 18.93 6.04
C SER A 28 9.41 17.66 5.33
N ARG A 29 8.97 16.64 6.08
CA ARG A 29 8.42 15.40 5.50
C ARG A 29 7.24 15.66 4.59
N LYS A 30 6.29 16.52 5.01
CA LYS A 30 5.15 16.93 4.17
C LYS A 30 5.64 17.56 2.87
N LYS A 31 6.60 18.49 2.93
CA LYS A 31 7.15 19.16 1.75
C LYS A 31 7.82 18.17 0.79
N TYR A 32 8.61 17.22 1.29
CA TYR A 32 9.26 16.20 0.46
C TYR A 32 8.27 15.19 -0.13
N ASN A 33 7.22 14.83 0.61
CA ASN A 33 6.25 13.84 0.18
C ASN A 33 5.07 14.44 -0.59
N THR A 34 5.01 15.76 -0.75
CA THR A 34 3.96 16.41 -1.55
C THR A 34 4.22 16.12 -3.02
N ILE A 35 3.34 15.35 -3.62
CA ILE A 35 3.30 15.14 -5.07
C ILE A 35 2.80 16.45 -5.69
N ARG A 36 3.71 17.21 -6.32
CA ARG A 36 3.36 18.47 -6.98
C ARG A 36 2.78 18.27 -8.38
N TRP A 37 3.14 17.16 -9.00
CA TRP A 37 2.85 16.88 -10.38
C TRP A 37 2.94 15.38 -10.63
N ILE A 38 2.01 14.86 -11.41
CA ILE A 38 1.93 13.45 -11.79
C ILE A 38 1.58 13.35 -13.28
N LYS A 39 2.04 12.28 -13.93
CA LYS A 39 1.72 12.02 -15.33
C LYS A 39 0.46 11.15 -15.39
N ASP A 40 -0.54 11.58 -16.16
CA ASP A 40 -1.74 10.78 -16.40
C ASP A 40 -1.50 9.64 -17.39
N VAL A 41 -2.49 8.75 -17.53
CA VAL A 41 -2.44 7.60 -18.45
C VAL A 41 -2.24 8.02 -19.91
N GLY A 42 -2.74 9.21 -20.28
CA GLY A 42 -2.54 9.81 -21.60
C GLY A 42 -1.16 10.45 -21.79
N GLY A 43 -0.31 10.43 -20.75
CA GLY A 43 1.04 10.94 -20.79
C GLY A 43 1.16 12.45 -20.52
N ASN A 44 0.10 13.12 -20.07
CA ASN A 44 0.12 14.54 -19.76
C ASN A 44 0.47 14.79 -18.29
N TRP A 45 1.25 15.84 -18.03
CA TRP A 45 1.53 16.27 -16.67
C TRP A 45 0.33 17.01 -16.07
N ARG A 46 -0.04 16.65 -14.84
CA ARG A 46 -1.08 17.29 -14.03
C ARG A 46 -0.42 17.84 -12.78
N GLU A 47 -0.58 19.14 -12.55
CA GLU A 47 -0.01 19.85 -11.38
C GLU A 47 -1.10 20.29 -10.39
N ASP A 48 -2.36 20.28 -10.84
CA ASP A 48 -3.50 20.62 -10.01
C ASP A 48 -3.77 19.52 -8.96
N PRO A 49 -3.94 19.85 -7.67
CA PRO A 49 -4.13 18.86 -6.61
C PRO A 49 -5.34 17.94 -6.82
N GLU A 50 -6.45 18.45 -7.35
CA GLU A 50 -7.65 17.66 -7.62
C GLU A 50 -7.37 16.67 -8.75
N ARG A 51 -6.69 17.13 -9.81
CA ARG A 51 -6.26 16.27 -10.92
C ARG A 51 -5.24 15.21 -10.50
N VAL A 52 -4.31 15.54 -9.62
CA VAL A 52 -3.35 14.58 -9.06
C VAL A 52 -4.10 13.49 -8.28
N GLN A 53 -5.09 13.87 -7.48
CA GLN A 53 -5.94 12.93 -6.76
C GLN A 53 -6.74 12.02 -7.72
N GLU A 54 -7.35 12.59 -8.76
CA GLU A 54 -8.06 11.82 -9.79
C GLU A 54 -7.16 10.76 -10.44
N VAL A 55 -5.94 11.14 -10.86
CA VAL A 55 -4.99 10.22 -11.50
C VAL A 55 -4.59 9.09 -10.54
N LEU A 56 -4.37 9.40 -9.26
CA LEU A 56 -4.03 8.37 -8.26
C LEU A 56 -5.20 7.40 -8.03
N LEU A 57 -6.42 7.93 -7.90
CA LEU A 57 -7.60 7.09 -7.71
C LEU A 57 -7.82 6.18 -8.91
N ASP A 58 -7.80 6.72 -10.14
CA ASP A 58 -7.96 5.95 -11.36
C ASP A 58 -6.89 4.85 -11.47
N TYR A 59 -5.62 5.19 -11.22
CA TYR A 59 -4.54 4.21 -11.21
C TYR A 59 -4.78 3.07 -10.22
N PHE A 60 -5.09 3.39 -8.95
CA PHE A 60 -5.28 2.35 -7.94
C PHE A 60 -6.56 1.54 -8.17
N CYS A 61 -7.65 2.18 -8.60
CA CYS A 61 -8.86 1.48 -9.01
C CYS A 61 -8.57 0.48 -10.14
N ASN A 62 -7.77 0.86 -11.14
CA ASN A 62 -7.46 0.01 -12.27
C ASN A 62 -6.53 -1.17 -11.91
N ILE A 63 -5.49 -0.97 -11.10
CA ILE A 63 -4.57 -2.09 -10.75
C ILE A 63 -5.17 -3.07 -9.74
N PHE A 64 -6.14 -2.63 -8.93
CA PHE A 64 -6.86 -3.48 -7.99
C PHE A 64 -8.17 -4.02 -8.56
N ALA A 65 -8.58 -3.59 -9.75
CA ALA A 65 -9.69 -4.19 -10.45
C ALA A 65 -9.32 -5.59 -10.94
N SER A 66 -10.30 -6.50 -10.90
CA SER A 66 -10.15 -7.79 -11.57
C SER A 66 -10.10 -7.58 -13.08
N SER A 67 -9.08 -8.13 -13.74
CA SER A 67 -9.04 -8.20 -15.21
C SER A 67 -10.13 -9.11 -15.79
N SER A 68 -11.00 -9.69 -14.95
CA SER A 68 -12.09 -10.61 -15.33
C SER A 68 -11.62 -11.62 -16.38
N PRO A 69 -10.59 -12.43 -16.06
CA PRO A 69 -10.05 -13.40 -16.99
C PRO A 69 -11.17 -14.36 -17.42
N SER A 70 -11.13 -14.84 -18.65
CA SER A 70 -12.04 -15.89 -19.10
C SER A 70 -11.82 -17.16 -18.29
N ASP A 71 -12.89 -17.93 -18.06
CA ASP A 71 -12.81 -19.22 -17.36
C ASP A 71 -11.79 -20.16 -18.04
N GLN A 72 -11.66 -20.08 -19.36
CA GLN A 72 -10.67 -20.82 -20.16
C GLN A 72 -9.23 -20.47 -19.76
N LEU A 73 -8.90 -19.18 -19.63
CA LEU A 73 -7.56 -18.74 -19.23
C LEU A 73 -7.25 -19.17 -17.79
N LEU A 74 -8.26 -19.10 -16.92
CA LEU A 74 -8.11 -19.53 -15.53
C LEU A 74 -7.84 -21.05 -15.44
N GLU A 75 -8.58 -21.86 -16.20
CA GLU A 75 -8.36 -23.31 -16.28
C GLU A 75 -6.96 -23.64 -16.81
N GLU A 76 -6.49 -22.96 -17.87
CA GLU A 76 -5.14 -23.14 -18.39
C GLU A 76 -4.08 -22.89 -17.30
N ILE A 77 -4.20 -21.78 -16.55
CA ILE A 77 -3.27 -21.45 -15.47
C ILE A 77 -3.34 -22.49 -14.35
N LEU A 78 -4.54 -22.89 -13.93
CA LEU A 78 -4.74 -23.87 -12.86
C LEU A 78 -4.17 -25.24 -13.24
N ASN A 79 -4.24 -25.63 -14.51
CA ASN A 79 -3.65 -26.87 -15.01
C ASN A 79 -2.12 -26.89 -14.96
N THR A 80 -1.45 -25.73 -14.90
CA THR A 80 0.01 -25.67 -14.70
C THR A 80 0.44 -25.98 -13.27
N VAL A 81 -0.49 -25.86 -12.32
CA VAL A 81 -0.21 -26.03 -10.89
C VAL A 81 -0.61 -27.43 -10.47
N ARG A 82 0.32 -28.18 -9.87
CA ARG A 82 -0.02 -29.49 -9.30
C ARG A 82 -1.02 -29.32 -8.15
N PRO A 83 -2.19 -29.97 -8.20
CA PRO A 83 -3.15 -29.91 -7.10
C PRO A 83 -2.54 -30.48 -5.82
N LYS A 84 -2.68 -29.75 -4.71
CA LYS A 84 -2.27 -30.20 -3.37
C LYS A 84 -3.41 -30.71 -2.50
N VAL A 85 -4.63 -30.25 -2.78
CA VAL A 85 -5.83 -30.70 -2.09
C VAL A 85 -6.40 -31.86 -2.91
N THR A 86 -6.47 -33.05 -2.32
CA THR A 86 -7.13 -34.20 -2.95
C THR A 86 -8.66 -34.04 -2.88
N ALA A 87 -9.40 -34.82 -3.66
CA ALA A 87 -10.86 -34.84 -3.59
C ALA A 87 -11.36 -35.09 -2.15
N ASP A 88 -10.82 -36.11 -1.49
CA ASP A 88 -11.19 -36.44 -0.10
C ASP A 88 -10.92 -35.30 0.89
N MET A 89 -9.79 -34.58 0.72
CA MET A 89 -9.48 -33.41 1.55
C MET A 89 -10.48 -32.28 1.29
N ASN A 90 -10.81 -32.04 0.03
CA ASN A 90 -11.79 -31.02 -0.34
C ASN A 90 -13.16 -31.35 0.22
N ASP A 91 -13.61 -32.61 0.10
CA ASP A 91 -14.88 -33.09 0.62
C ASP A 91 -14.98 -32.92 2.14
N ALA A 92 -13.89 -33.11 2.87
CA ALA A 92 -13.82 -32.82 4.30
C ALA A 92 -13.85 -31.31 4.61
N LEU A 93 -13.19 -30.48 3.80
CA LEU A 93 -13.09 -29.03 4.01
C LEU A 93 -14.38 -28.27 3.70
N ILE A 94 -15.23 -28.80 2.82
CA ILE A 94 -16.54 -28.20 2.47
C ILE A 94 -17.69 -28.70 3.36
N GLN A 95 -17.42 -29.57 4.34
CA GLN A 95 -18.45 -30.00 5.28
C GLN A 95 -18.95 -28.84 6.13
N PRO A 96 -20.25 -28.80 6.45
CA PRO A 96 -20.79 -27.80 7.35
C PRO A 96 -20.11 -27.89 8.72
N PHE A 97 -19.77 -26.73 9.29
CA PHE A 97 -19.18 -26.66 10.63
C PHE A 97 -20.13 -27.28 11.65
N THR A 98 -19.60 -28.18 12.48
CA THR A 98 -20.33 -28.80 13.59
C THR A 98 -19.68 -28.31 14.89
N GLU A 99 -20.50 -27.78 15.80
CA GLU A 99 -20.08 -27.16 17.07
C GLU A 99 -19.56 -28.18 18.09
#